data_AF-A0A021WYY9-F1
#
_entry.id   AF-A0A021WYY9-F1
#
_cell.length_a   1.000
_cell.length_b   1.000
_cell.length_c   1.000
_cell.angle_alpha   90.00
_cell.angle_beta   90.00
_cell.angle_gamma   90.00
#
_symmetry.space_group_name_H-M   'P 1'
#
loop_
_entity.id
_entity.type
_entity.pdbx_description
1 polymer ?
#
loop_
_entity_poly.entity_id
_entity_poly.type
_entity_poly.pdbx_seq_one_letter_code
_entity_poly.pdbx_strand_id
1 'polypeptide(L)' 'MKFVSYLSFANSCREAFEFYAEVLGGEIVAMITHGETLAGEHVPRIGRTRLSMPI' A
#
# COMPACT_ATOMS: atom_id res chain seq x y z
N MET A 1 -18.66 -9.46 11.85
CA MET A 1 -17.32 -8.83 11.96
C MET A 1 -16.42 -9.42 10.88
N LYS A 2 -15.63 -8.62 10.16
CA LYS A 2 -14.64 -9.07 9.17
C LYS A 2 -13.25 -8.77 9.72
N PHE A 3 -12.41 -9.78 9.88
CA PHE A 3 -11.01 -9.60 10.30
C PHE A 3 -10.16 -9.39 9.06
N VAL A 4 -9.43 -8.27 9.00
CA VAL A 4 -8.56 -7.93 7.88
C VAL A 4 -7.16 -7.72 8.44
N SER A 5 -6.19 -8.44 7.88
CA SER A 5 -4.79 -8.36 8.28
C SER A 5 -4.16 -7.10 7.67
N TYR A 6 -3.62 -6.23 8.53
CA TYR A 6 -2.89 -5.04 8.12
C TYR A 6 -1.38 -5.34 8.13
N LEU A 7 -0.74 -5.31 6.96
CA LEU A 7 0.68 -5.61 6.80
C LEU A 7 1.42 -4.36 6.32
N SER A 8 2.54 -4.04 6.98
CA SER A 8 3.40 -2.91 6.63
C SER A 8 4.74 -3.41 6.10
N PHE A 9 5.13 -2.93 4.92
CA PHE A 9 6.41 -3.24 4.27
C PHE A 9 7.25 -1.98 4.13
N ALA A 10 8.56 -2.06 4.38
CA ALA A 10 9.43 -0.88 4.36
C ALA A 10 9.64 -0.31 2.95
N ASN A 11 9.96 -1.14 1.96
CA ASN A 11 10.20 -0.71 0.57
C ASN A 11 9.65 -1.68 -0.49
N SER A 12 9.20 -2.88 -0.11
CA SER A 12 8.74 -3.93 -1.03
C SER A 12 7.22 -4.10 -1.05
N CYS A 13 6.48 -3.06 -0.68
CA CYS A 13 5.03 -3.13 -0.51
C CYS A 13 4.30 -3.52 -1.81
N ARG A 14 4.71 -2.93 -2.94
CA ARG A 14 4.15 -3.23 -4.27
C ARG A 14 4.34 -4.70 -4.63
N GLU A 15 5.61 -5.10 -4.62
CA GLU A 15 6.08 -6.42 -5.04
C GLU A 15 5.51 -7.53 -4.15
N ALA A 16 5.37 -7.27 -2.84
CA ALA A 16 4.74 -8.20 -1.91
C ALA A 16 3.25 -8.41 -2.22
N PHE A 17 2.49 -7.34 -2.45
CA PHE A 17 1.06 -7.45 -2.76
C PHE A 17 0.79 -8.04 -4.15
N GLU A 18 1.64 -7.75 -5.14
CA GLU A 18 1.61 -8.40 -6.46
C GLU A 18 1.87 -9.91 -6.32
N PHE A 19 2.92 -10.31 -5.60
CA PHE A 19 3.18 -11.71 -5.30
C PHE A 19 2.02 -12.41 -4.57
N TYR A 20 1.42 -11.73 -3.58
CA TYR A 20 0.26 -12.27 -2.88
C TYR A 20 -0.96 -12.41 -3.78
N ALA A 21 -1.20 -11.47 -4.69
CA ALA A 21 -2.29 -11.59 -5.67
C ALA A 21 -2.08 -12.81 -6.58
N GLU A 22 -0.84 -13.03 -7.06
CA GLU A 22 -0.51 -14.19 -7.90
C GLU A 22 -0.65 -15.52 -7.15
N VAL A 23 -0.11 -15.63 -5.94
CA VAL A 23 -0.09 -16.90 -5.19
C VAL A 23 -1.43 -17.23 -4.56
N LEU A 24 -2.16 -16.23 -4.06
CA LEU A 24 -3.44 -16.43 -3.38
C LEU A 24 -4.63 -16.37 -4.34
N GLY A 25 -4.42 -15.93 -5.60
CA GLY A 25 -5.49 -15.68 -6.57
C GLY A 25 -6.40 -14.52 -6.16
N GLY A 26 -5.85 -13.56 -5.41
CA GLY A 26 -6.57 -12.39 -4.91
C GLY A 26 -6.56 -11.22 -5.88
N GLU A 27 -7.50 -10.28 -5.70
CA GLU A 27 -7.55 -9.03 -6.47
C GLU A 27 -6.99 -7.86 -5.65
N ILE A 28 -6.09 -7.09 -6.24
CA ILE A 28 -5.59 -5.84 -5.66
C ILE A 28 -6.64 -4.75 -5.90
N VAL A 29 -7.45 -4.45 -4.88
CA VAL A 29 -8.53 -3.45 -4.98
C VAL A 29 -8.05 -1.99 -4.88
N ALA A 30 -6.88 -1.77 -4.28
CA ALA A 30 -6.31 -0.43 -4.13
C ALA A 30 -4.79 -0.50 -3.96
N MET A 31 -4.08 0.42 -4.63
CA MET A 31 -2.63 0.56 -4.53
C MET A 31 -2.27 2.04 -4.57
N ILE A 32 -2.27 2.69 -3.40
CA ILE A 32 -2.23 4.14 -3.26
C ILE A 32 -0.86 4.57 -2.72
N THR A 33 -0.24 5.57 -3.34
CA THR A 33 0.99 6.19 -2.82
C THR A 33 0.70 7.26 -1.78
N HIS A 34 1.65 7.54 -0.89
CA HIS A 34 1.53 8.54 0.16
C HIS A 34 1.16 9.92 -0.40
N GLY A 35 1.57 10.25 -1.63
CA GLY A 35 1.19 11.48 -2.31
C GLY A 35 -0.25 11.57 -2.78
N GLU A 36 -0.90 10.43 -3.01
CA GLU A 36 -2.29 10.35 -3.46
C GLU A 36 -3.28 10.36 -2.30
N THR A 37 -2.78 10.22 -1.06
CA THR A 37 -3.60 10.37 0.15
C THR A 37 -3.85 11.84 0.48
N LEU A 38 -4.89 12.10 1.28
CA LEU A 38 -5.17 13.44 1.84
C LEU A 38 -4.00 14.01 2.65
N ALA A 39 -3.09 13.15 3.15
CA ALA A 39 -1.88 13.58 3.84
C ALA A 39 -0.72 13.93 2.88
N GLY A 40 -0.88 13.73 1.57
CA GLY A 40 0.19 13.86 0.57
C GLY A 40 0.85 15.25 0.51
N GLU A 41 0.12 16.31 0.87
CA GLU A 41 0.66 17.67 0.99
C GLU A 41 1.71 17.79 2.11
N HIS A 42 1.54 17.03 3.19
CA HIS A 42 2.44 17.03 4.36
C HIS A 42 3.60 16.02 4.22
N VAL A 43 3.57 15.17 3.19
CA VAL A 43 4.63 14.20 2.94
C VAL A 43 5.77 14.87 2.15
N PRO A 44 7.03 14.80 2.64
CA PRO A 44 8.19 15.31 1.92
C PRO A 44 8.27 14.69 0.53
N ARG A 45 8.75 15.43 -0.47
CA ARG A 45 8.78 14.99 -1.89
C ARG A 45 9.45 13.62 -2.08
N ILE A 46 10.47 13.30 -1.28
CA ILE A 46 11.18 12.01 -1.28
C ILE A 46 10.29 10.83 -0.83
N GLY A 47 9.30 11.08 0.03
CA GLY A 47 8.38 10.07 0.56
C GLY A 47 7.06 9.96 -0.21
N ARG A 48 6.80 10.86 -1.16
CA ARG A 48 5.50 10.99 -1.83
C ARG A 48 5.17 9.83 -2.76
N THR A 49 6.17 9.16 -3.32
CA THR A 49 6.02 8.00 -4.21
C THR A 49 5.96 6.67 -3.47
N ARG A 50 6.21 6.64 -2.16
CA ARG A 50 6.13 5.41 -1.36
C ARG A 50 4.68 4.98 -1.24
N LEU A 51 4.39 3.69 -1.32
CA LEU A 51 3.05 3.16 -1.08
C LEU A 51 2.58 3.47 0.33
N SER A 52 1.46 4.17 0.44
CA SER A 52 0.74 4.35 1.71
C SER A 52 -0.20 3.19 1.89
N MET A 53 -0.10 2.51 3.01
CA MET A 53 -1.16 1.60 3.43
C MET A 53 -2.27 2.43 4.09
N PRO A 54 -3.53 2.35 3.61
CA PRO A 54 -4.65 3.01 4.25
C PRO A 54 -4.99 2.28 5.56
N ILE A 55 -4.92 3.00 6.68
CA ILE A 55 -5.44 2.55 7.98
C ILE A 55 -6.96 2.30 7.92
#